data_AF-A0A2E3HDK0-F1
#
_entry.id   AF-A0A2E3HDK0-F1
#
_cell.length_a   1.000
_cell.length_b   1.000
_cell.length_c   1.000
_cell.angle_alpha   90.00
_cell.angle_beta   90.00
_cell.angle_gamma   90.00
#
_symmetry.space_group_name_H-M   'P 1'
#
loop_
_entity.id
_entity.type
_entity.pdbx_description
1 polymer ?
#
loop_
_entity_poly.entity_id
_entity_poly.type
_entity_poly.pdbx_seq_one_letter_code
_entity_poly.pdbx_strand_id
1 'polypeptide(L)'
;MKEIESEVEFCRRTMKSWEKLRLLYNGALLLPGIALLWRILHLQAERMAQNPPGMGFPIMDPVDLFIRALLFGICANVCFCLGPYSEFIVTALGFPLTARKIRVLLFSLGLMMSLGIIMLVWFLMELKAPWSLP
;
A
#
# COMPACT_ATOMS: atom_id res chain seq x y z
N MET A 1 32.29 -23.76 -10.81
CA MET A 1 30.96 -23.75 -11.49
C MET A 1 29.81 -24.19 -10.58
N LYS A 2 29.95 -25.21 -9.72
CA LYS A 2 28.88 -25.64 -8.79
C LYS A 2 28.41 -24.59 -7.77
N GLU A 3 29.27 -23.69 -7.30
CA GLU A 3 28.89 -22.61 -6.38
C GLU A 3 28.03 -21.53 -7.04
N ILE A 4 28.28 -21.22 -8.32
CA ILE A 4 27.51 -20.18 -9.02
C ILE A 4 26.07 -20.67 -9.29
N GLU A 5 25.89 -21.96 -9.57
CA GLU A 5 24.55 -22.56 -9.72
C GLU A 5 23.75 -22.52 -8.41
N SER A 6 24.39 -22.74 -7.25
CA SER A 6 23.68 -22.71 -5.96
C SER A 6 23.25 -21.31 -5.57
N GLU A 7 24.05 -20.28 -5.87
CA GLU A 7 23.69 -18.87 -5.64
C GLU A 7 22.55 -18.40 -6.55
N VAL A 8 22.60 -18.74 -7.84
CA VAL A 8 21.54 -18.39 -8.80
C VAL A 8 20.23 -19.05 -8.41
N GLU A 9 20.27 -20.31 -7.95
CA GLU A 9 19.07 -21.00 -7.50
C GLU A 9 18.51 -20.43 -6.19
N PHE A 10 19.37 -20.01 -5.27
CA PHE A 10 18.96 -19.28 -4.06
C PHE A 10 18.25 -17.96 -4.41
N CYS A 11 18.85 -17.13 -5.28
CA CYS A 11 18.27 -15.89 -5.75
C CYS A 11 16.89 -16.12 -6.41
N ARG A 12 16.79 -17.13 -7.28
CA ARG A 12 15.52 -17.48 -7.95
C ARG A 12 14.43 -17.86 -6.96
N ARG A 13 14.75 -18.67 -5.94
CA ARG A 13 13.79 -19.08 -4.91
C ARG A 13 13.34 -17.89 -4.06
N THR A 14 14.26 -17.01 -3.69
CA THR A 14 13.97 -15.78 -2.95
C THR A 14 13.08 -14.85 -3.76
N MET A 15 13.41 -14.57 -5.03
CA MET A 15 12.55 -13.77 -5.93
C MET A 15 11.15 -14.35 -6.08
N LYS A 16 11.02 -15.66 -6.33
CA LYS A 16 9.70 -16.32 -6.43
C LYS A 16 8.89 -16.20 -5.14
N SER A 17 9.54 -16.26 -3.98
CA SER A 17 8.88 -16.09 -2.68
C SER A 17 8.36 -14.66 -2.51
N TRP A 18 9.15 -13.66 -2.90
CA TRP A 18 8.76 -12.25 -2.83
C TRP A 18 7.64 -11.93 -3.81
N GLU A 19 7.67 -12.50 -5.01
CA GLU A 19 6.61 -12.29 -6.00
C GLU A 19 5.25 -12.81 -5.51
N LYS A 20 5.23 -13.97 -4.84
CA LYS A 20 4.01 -14.49 -4.18
C LYS A 20 3.50 -13.55 -3.09
N LEU A 21 4.41 -13.00 -2.27
CA LEU A 21 4.06 -12.03 -1.25
C LEU A 21 3.58 -10.71 -1.87
N ARG A 22 4.09 -10.30 -3.03
CA ARG A 22 3.63 -9.10 -3.75
C ARG A 22 2.17 -9.22 -4.16
N LEU A 23 1.79 -10.36 -4.70
CA LEU A 23 0.40 -10.64 -5.07
C LEU A 23 -0.52 -10.63 -3.83
N LEU A 24 -0.09 -11.25 -2.72
CA LEU A 24 -0.82 -11.20 -1.46
C LEU A 24 -0.97 -9.77 -0.92
N TYR A 25 0.11 -8.99 -0.94
CA TYR A 25 0.13 -7.59 -0.51
C TYR A 25 -0.82 -6.73 -1.33
N ASN A 26 -0.72 -6.82 -2.66
CA ASN A 26 -1.59 -6.07 -3.57
C ASN A 26 -3.05 -6.50 -3.42
N GLY A 27 -3.33 -7.79 -3.29
CA GLY A 27 -4.68 -8.30 -3.02
C GLY A 27 -5.26 -7.78 -1.69
N ALA A 28 -4.44 -7.78 -0.63
CA ALA A 28 -4.85 -7.29 0.69
C ALA A 28 -5.10 -5.77 0.71
N LEU A 29 -4.38 -4.99 -0.11
CA LEU A 29 -4.60 -3.54 -0.23
C LEU A 29 -5.69 -3.15 -1.23
N LEU A 30 -5.98 -4.00 -2.21
CA LEU A 30 -6.97 -3.72 -3.25
C LEU A 30 -8.38 -3.55 -2.65
N LEU A 31 -8.79 -4.48 -1.77
CA LEU A 31 -10.11 -4.43 -1.13
C LEU A 31 -10.34 -3.13 -0.32
N PRO A 32 -9.49 -2.78 0.67
CA PRO A 32 -9.66 -1.54 1.43
C PRO A 32 -9.44 -0.29 0.58
N GLY A 33 -8.58 -0.35 -0.46
CA GLY A 33 -8.40 0.72 -1.41
C GLY A 33 -9.66 1.01 -2.24
N ILE A 34 -10.32 -0.02 -2.77
CA ILE A 34 -11.60 0.10 -3.49
C ILE A 34 -12.69 0.62 -2.55
N ALA A 35 -12.76 0.11 -1.32
CA ALA A 35 -13.74 0.58 -0.33
C ALA A 35 -13.56 2.07 -0.01
N LEU A 36 -12.31 2.53 0.16
CA LEU A 36 -12.01 3.94 0.40
C LEU A 36 -12.40 4.80 -0.82
N LEU A 37 -12.04 4.39 -2.04
CA LEU A 37 -12.43 5.09 -3.27
C LEU A 37 -13.95 5.20 -3.40
N TRP A 38 -14.68 4.10 -3.19
CA TRP A 38 -16.14 4.10 -3.19
C TRP A 38 -16.71 5.08 -2.18
N ARG A 39 -16.18 5.08 -0.94
CA ARG A 39 -16.65 5.98 0.12
C ARG A 39 -16.42 7.45 -0.24
N ILE A 40 -15.27 7.78 -0.84
CA ILE A 40 -14.97 9.13 -1.32
C ILE A 40 -15.97 9.58 -2.37
N LEU A 41 -16.19 8.75 -3.40
CA LEU A 41 -17.11 9.06 -4.49
C LEU A 41 -18.56 9.18 -4.01
N HIS A 42 -18.98 8.31 -3.10
CA HIS A 42 -20.33 8.32 -2.53
C HIS A 42 -20.59 9.60 -1.73
N LEU A 43 -19.67 9.97 -0.82
CA LEU A 43 -19.77 11.22 -0.05
C LEU A 43 -19.74 12.46 -0.95
N GLN A 44 -19.00 12.41 -2.06
CA GLN A 44 -18.97 13.49 -3.04
C GLN A 44 -20.34 13.62 -3.77
N ALA A 45 -20.94 12.50 -4.18
CA ALA A 45 -22.24 12.49 -4.85
C ALA A 45 -23.38 12.99 -3.94
N GLU A 46 -23.40 12.55 -2.68
CA GLU A 46 -24.40 13.01 -1.69
C GLU A 46 -24.33 14.52 -1.46
N ARG A 47 -23.12 15.10 -1.45
CA ARG A 47 -22.94 16.53 -1.19
C ARG A 47 -23.21 17.41 -2.40
N MET A 48 -22.87 16.96 -3.61
CA MET A 48 -23.29 17.66 -4.83
C MET A 48 -24.81 17.69 -4.99
N ALA A 49 -25.52 16.70 -4.45
CA ALA A 49 -26.97 16.70 -4.43
C ALA A 49 -27.57 17.69 -3.40
N GLN A 50 -26.80 18.10 -2.38
CA GLN A 50 -27.30 18.92 -1.26
C GLN A 50 -26.86 20.39 -1.28
N ASN A 51 -25.80 20.79 -2.00
CA ASN A 51 -25.30 22.18 -2.00
C ASN A 51 -25.06 22.76 -3.42
N PRO A 52 -25.32 24.07 -3.65
CA PRO A 52 -25.02 24.73 -4.93
C PRO A 52 -23.50 24.81 -5.20
N PRO A 53 -23.09 24.99 -6.48
CA PRO A 53 -21.68 25.03 -6.85
C PRO A 53 -21.02 26.29 -6.27
N GLY A 54 -20.15 26.13 -5.26
CA GLY A 54 -19.41 27.26 -4.71
C GLY A 54 -18.86 27.09 -3.29
N MET A 55 -19.42 26.21 -2.46
CA MET A 55 -18.86 25.95 -1.12
C MET A 55 -18.00 24.69 -1.10
N GLY A 56 -16.71 24.93 -1.36
CA GLY A 56 -15.53 24.26 -0.82
C GLY A 56 -15.71 22.92 -0.12
N PHE A 57 -15.92 21.86 -0.90
CA PHE A 57 -15.46 20.55 -0.48
C PHE A 57 -13.95 20.47 -0.78
N PRO A 58 -13.06 20.26 0.20
CA PRO A 58 -11.64 20.01 -0.06
C PRO A 58 -11.43 18.57 -0.54
N ILE A 59 -12.38 18.03 -1.32
CA ILE A 59 -12.25 16.74 -1.97
C ILE A 59 -11.96 17.07 -3.43
N MET A 60 -10.70 16.83 -3.74
CA MET A 60 -10.04 16.96 -5.03
C MET A 60 -10.86 16.38 -6.16
N ASP A 61 -10.72 16.99 -7.35
CA ASP A 61 -11.27 16.48 -8.59
C ASP A 61 -11.12 14.96 -8.66
N PRO A 62 -12.14 14.23 -9.16
CA PRO A 62 -12.09 12.77 -9.22
C PRO A 62 -10.82 12.28 -9.95
N VAL A 63 -10.31 13.06 -10.91
CA VAL A 63 -9.04 12.82 -11.60
C VAL A 63 -7.85 12.85 -10.64
N ASP A 64 -7.75 13.84 -9.75
CA ASP A 64 -6.64 13.94 -8.78
C ASP A 64 -6.73 12.84 -7.71
N LEU A 65 -7.94 12.38 -7.35
CA LEU A 65 -8.11 11.19 -6.52
C LEU A 65 -7.50 9.94 -7.18
N PHE A 66 -7.80 9.71 -8.47
CA PHE A 66 -7.21 8.60 -9.22
C PHE A 66 -5.69 8.72 -9.34
N ILE A 67 -5.16 9.92 -9.59
CA ILE A 67 -3.71 10.17 -9.65
C ILE A 67 -3.04 9.84 -8.32
N ARG A 68 -3.61 10.31 -7.19
CA ARG A 68 -3.07 10.03 -5.85
C ARG A 68 -3.14 8.55 -5.49
N ALA A 69 -4.24 7.87 -5.83
CA ALA A 69 -4.38 6.43 -5.63
C ALA A 69 -3.33 5.65 -6.46
N LEU A 70 -3.10 6.06 -7.70
CA LEU A 70 -2.07 5.47 -8.56
C LEU A 70 -0.66 5.70 -8.01
N LEU A 71 -0.34 6.94 -7.61
CA LEU A 71 0.95 7.28 -6.99
C LEU A 71 1.18 6.47 -5.72
N PHE A 72 0.17 6.33 -4.85
CA PHE A 72 0.25 5.48 -3.67
C PHE A 72 0.56 4.02 -4.04
N GLY A 73 -0.15 3.46 -5.03
CA GLY A 73 0.09 2.10 -5.52
C GLY A 73 1.50 1.89 -6.11
N ILE A 74 2.02 2.88 -6.85
CA ILE A 74 3.39 2.84 -7.39
C ILE A 74 4.41 2.88 -6.25
N CYS A 75 4.30 3.85 -5.34
CA CYS A 75 5.21 3.97 -4.20
C CYS A 75 5.19 2.70 -3.33
N ALA A 76 4.01 2.15 -3.05
CA ALA A 76 3.88 0.90 -2.30
C ALA A 76 4.58 -0.27 -3.00
N ASN A 77 4.46 -0.39 -4.32
CA ASN A 77 5.14 -1.44 -5.08
C ASN A 77 6.66 -1.22 -5.14
N VAL A 78 7.15 0.02 -5.29
CA VAL A 78 8.58 0.32 -5.24
C VAL A 78 9.17 -0.06 -3.89
N CYS A 79 8.52 0.32 -2.79
CA CYS A 79 8.92 -0.08 -1.43
C CYS A 79 8.92 -1.61 -1.27
N PHE A 80 7.93 -2.30 -1.85
CA PHE A 80 7.87 -3.76 -1.81
C PHE A 80 9.03 -4.42 -2.60
N CYS A 81 9.40 -3.85 -3.75
CA CYS A 81 10.53 -4.31 -4.57
C CYS A 81 11.89 -4.14 -3.86
N LEU A 82 12.00 -3.28 -2.84
CA LEU A 82 13.18 -3.17 -1.99
C LEU A 82 13.26 -4.28 -0.92
N GLY A 83 12.20 -5.06 -0.73
CA GLY A 83 12.14 -6.18 0.22
C GLY A 83 13.24 -7.23 0.03
N PRO A 84 13.41 -7.81 -1.17
CA PRO A 84 14.50 -8.75 -1.46
C PRO A 84 15.88 -8.14 -1.19
N TYR A 85 16.09 -6.88 -1.58
CA TYR A 85 17.35 -6.18 -1.37
C TYR A 85 17.67 -6.01 0.13
N SER A 86 16.64 -5.66 0.92
CA SER A 86 16.74 -5.54 2.37
C SER A 86 17.05 -6.89 3.03
N GLU A 87 16.45 -7.98 2.55
CA GLU A 87 16.75 -9.34 3.02
C GLU A 87 18.21 -9.74 2.75
N PHE A 88 18.74 -9.43 1.56
CA PHE A 88 20.15 -9.69 1.23
C PHE A 88 21.09 -8.92 2.15
N ILE A 89 20.83 -7.64 2.42
CA ILE A 89 21.65 -6.83 3.32
C ILE A 89 21.63 -7.39 4.75
N VAL A 90 20.45 -7.69 5.30
CA VAL A 90 20.34 -8.20 6.68
C VAL A 90 21.05 -9.55 6.81
N THR A 91 20.98 -10.39 5.77
CA THR A 91 21.67 -11.68 5.73
C THR A 91 23.18 -11.49 5.63
N ALA A 92 23.65 -10.54 4.81
CA ALA A 92 25.07 -10.21 4.67
C ALA A 92 25.66 -9.59 5.95
N LEU A 93 24.86 -8.86 6.74
CA LEU A 93 25.25 -8.31 8.04
C LEU A 93 25.32 -9.38 9.16
N GLY A 94 25.01 -10.65 8.86
CA GLY A 94 25.19 -11.76 9.79
C GLY A 94 24.17 -11.83 10.93
N PHE A 95 23.01 -11.17 10.78
CA PHE A 95 21.96 -11.27 11.80
C PHE A 95 21.48 -12.74 11.94
N PRO A 96 21.30 -13.26 13.17
CA PRO A 96 20.87 -14.64 13.43
C PRO A 96 19.37 -14.89 13.14
N LEU A 97 18.78 -14.10 12.24
CA LEU A 97 17.39 -14.21 11.85
C LEU A 97 17.29 -15.05 10.58
N THR A 98 16.41 -16.07 10.62
CA THR A 98 16.09 -16.86 9.42
C THR A 98 15.53 -15.95 8.33
N ALA A 99 15.97 -16.12 7.09
CA ALA A 99 15.47 -15.41 5.90
C ALA A 99 13.93 -15.31 5.86
N ARG A 100 13.23 -16.39 6.24
CA ARG A 100 11.76 -16.43 6.34
C ARG A 100 11.20 -15.42 7.34
N LYS A 101 11.81 -15.25 8.51
CA LYS A 101 11.37 -14.29 9.55
C LYS A 101 11.55 -12.86 9.07
N ILE A 102 12.68 -12.56 8.41
CA ILE A 102 12.96 -11.24 7.82
C ILE A 102 11.90 -10.89 6.77
N ARG A 103 11.59 -11.82 5.86
CA ARG A 103 10.53 -11.63 4.85
C ARG A 103 9.18 -11.32 5.46
N VAL A 104 8.76 -12.10 6.47
CA VAL A 104 7.47 -11.89 7.14
C VAL A 104 7.44 -10.55 7.85
N LEU A 105 8.53 -10.15 8.51
CA LEU A 105 8.63 -8.87 9.22
C LEU A 105 8.57 -7.69 8.25
N LEU A 106 9.34 -7.71 7.16
CA LEU A 106 9.30 -6.68 6.13
C LEU A 106 7.94 -6.59 5.45
N PHE A 107 7.33 -7.74 5.14
CA PHE A 107 5.99 -7.83 4.58
C PHE A 107 4.95 -7.25 5.54
N SER A 108 4.95 -7.66 6.82
CA SER A 108 3.97 -7.21 7.80
C SER A 108 4.11 -5.72 8.09
N LEU A 109 5.35 -5.22 8.18
CA LEU A 109 5.61 -3.80 8.38
C LEU A 109 5.08 -2.96 7.21
N GLY A 110 5.38 -3.36 5.97
CA GLY A 110 4.88 -2.69 4.78
C GLY A 110 3.35 -2.72 4.70
N LEU A 111 2.74 -3.87 5.00
CA LEU A 111 1.29 -4.03 5.00
C LEU A 111 0.62 -3.16 6.08
N MET A 112 1.17 -3.15 7.30
CA MET A 112 0.66 -2.32 8.39
C MET A 112 0.76 -0.83 8.09
N MET A 113 1.87 -0.35 7.51
CA MET A 113 1.99 1.06 7.12
C MET A 113 0.97 1.44 6.06
N SER A 114 0.82 0.62 5.02
CA SER A 114 -0.11 0.91 3.92
C SER A 114 -1.57 0.87 4.38
N LEU A 115 -1.95 -0.13 5.17
CA LEU A 115 -3.28 -0.16 5.80
C LEU A 115 -3.47 1.02 6.77
N GLY A 116 -2.45 1.39 7.53
CA GLY A 116 -2.47 2.53 8.43
C GLY A 116 -2.74 3.85 7.69
N ILE A 117 -2.13 4.05 6.52
CA ILE A 117 -2.40 5.23 5.68
C ILE A 117 -3.86 5.20 5.18
N ILE A 118 -4.35 4.06 4.69
CA ILE A 118 -5.73 3.93 4.22
C ILE A 118 -6.72 4.23 5.36
N MET A 119 -6.49 3.67 6.55
CA MET A 119 -7.30 3.90 7.74
C MET A 119 -7.25 5.35 8.22
N LEU A 120 -6.07 5.98 8.17
CA LEU A 120 -5.91 7.39 8.51
C LEU A 120 -6.73 8.27 7.57
N VAL A 121 -6.65 8.03 6.25
CA VAL A 121 -7.45 8.79 5.28
C VAL A 121 -8.94 8.56 5.53
N TRP A 122 -9.37 7.31 5.74
CA TRP A 122 -10.75 6.99 6.09
C TRP A 122 -11.23 7.76 7.32
N PHE A 123 -10.44 7.76 8.39
CA PHE A 123 -10.79 8.44 9.64
C PHE A 123 -10.82 9.96 9.47
N LEU A 124 -9.87 10.54 8.75
CA LEU A 124 -9.86 11.97 8.45
C LEU A 124 -11.08 12.40 7.63
N MET A 125 -11.57 11.53 6.75
CA MET A 125 -12.81 11.76 6.02
C MET A 125 -14.05 11.71 6.90
N GLU A 126 -14.18 10.68 7.73
CA GLU A 126 -15.27 10.55 8.70
C GLU A 126 -15.28 11.73 9.68
N LEU A 127 -14.11 12.19 10.14
CA LEU A 127 -14.00 13.35 11.01
C LEU A 127 -14.34 14.67 10.31
N LYS A 128 -13.97 14.87 9.04
CA LYS A 128 -14.35 16.09 8.30
C LYS A 128 -15.81 16.09 7.85
N ALA A 129 -16.44 14.93 7.75
CA ALA A 129 -17.82 14.82 7.31
C ALA A 129 -18.84 15.61 8.18
N PRO A 130 -18.80 15.57 9.53
CA PRO A 130 -19.77 16.25 10.37
C PRO A 130 -19.61 17.78 10.47
N TRP A 131 -18.40 18.34 10.29
CA TRP A 131 -18.15 19.79 10.51
C TRP A 131 -18.45 20.69 9.30
N SER A 132 -19.05 20.14 8.25
CA SER A 132 -19.43 20.87 7.02
C SER A 132 -20.91 20.74 6.71
N LEU A 133 -21.71 20.45 7.74
CA LEU A 133 -23.16 20.61 7.74
C LEU A 133 -23.46 21.99 8.34
N PRO A 134 -24.25 22.84 7.67
CA PRO A 134 -24.87 24.00 8.31
C PRO A 134 -25.83 23.58 9.44
#